data_AF-A0A7W0RKB4-F1
#
_entry.id   AF-A0A7W0RKB4-F1
#
_cell.length_a   1.000
_cell.length_b   1.000
_cell.length_c   1.000
_cell.angle_alpha   90.00
_cell.angle_beta   90.00
_cell.angle_gamma   90.00
#
_symmetry.space_group_name_H-M   'P 1'
#
loop_
_entity.id
_entity.type
_entity.pdbx_description
1 polymer ?
#
loop_
_entity_poly.entity_id
_entity_poly.type
_entity_poly.pdbx_seq_one_letter_code
_entity_poly.pdbx_strand_id
1 'polypeptide(L)'
;MSHLHHKISGLVDGELQGGARARAMAHIRSCPPCREEFQQTLALKQRLLGLPAAEPAADLFATLGTVSPPVEPEASPGARAKLAARRVVVGAGSVSVAVLSLAYAVGAPDGPTTPAVSPPVERFTADFAGSAGPAPWTDPALRGLSSRPAAQVVAYSATTPDPSTYPTQPRFDAQAGDDPDAVRRLHQAVLAPERVAYNATREVRAYDADGRYVASVQITHVPGQGTRFDAAGGADDATATFVTQQQTADAAGLAAEHLDLLVGGYDVTLAGEETVAGRPATVVAVSREGRLAARFWIDTASGLMVRKETYDRGRLVWSSSLLSLETRANGFIAHLPPELALPAATSRPTESSAALYDQGWTCPDRLPGGFSLTSLQRLQSHGDVVRATYSDGLSTVSVFEQRGTLDASGLGDFSRQEWGDGVLHVLRGLPTVAVWESQDIVYTVVTDAPPTTATRVLAALPHQPGAEPGMSSRVGAGLERIGSFVNPVD
;
A
#
# COMPACT_ATOMS: atom_id res chain seq x y z
N MET A 1 20.33 -24.19 17.77
CA MET A 1 18.93 -24.04 18.21
C MET A 1 18.75 -22.61 18.68
N SER A 2 17.80 -21.86 18.11
CA SER A 2 17.61 -20.44 18.40
C SER A 2 16.84 -20.22 19.71
N HIS A 3 17.26 -19.23 20.49
CA HIS A 3 16.56 -18.75 21.69
C HIS A 3 15.28 -17.96 21.31
N LEU A 4 14.33 -17.86 22.24
CA LEU A 4 13.02 -17.26 22.01
C LEU A 4 13.02 -15.72 21.83
N HIS A 5 13.97 -15.00 22.43
CA HIS A 5 14.11 -13.53 22.35
C HIS A 5 12.75 -12.79 22.43
N HIS A 6 12.36 -12.04 21.39
CA HIS A 6 11.12 -11.25 21.32
C HIS A 6 9.83 -12.04 21.61
N LYS A 7 9.84 -13.38 21.45
CA LYS A 7 8.68 -14.24 21.74
C LYS A 7 8.42 -14.41 23.24
N ILE A 8 9.33 -14.00 24.12
CA ILE A 8 9.15 -14.07 25.58
C ILE A 8 8.15 -13.02 26.07
N SER A 9 8.19 -11.79 25.53
CA SER A 9 7.21 -10.75 25.89
C SER A 9 5.79 -11.19 25.52
N GLY A 10 5.58 -11.60 24.26
CA GLY A 10 4.28 -12.11 23.81
C GLY A 10 3.80 -13.35 24.58
N LEU A 11 4.69 -14.11 25.22
CA LEU A 11 4.29 -15.22 26.11
C LEU A 11 3.78 -14.73 27.46
N VAL A 12 4.45 -13.73 28.03
CA VAL A 12 4.11 -13.05 29.30
C VAL A 12 2.85 -12.19 29.14
N ASP A 13 2.62 -11.65 27.94
CA ASP A 13 1.48 -10.82 27.60
C ASP A 13 0.22 -11.58 27.19
N GLY A 14 0.36 -12.90 27.00
CA GLY A 14 -0.76 -13.76 26.62
C GLY A 14 -1.08 -13.72 25.12
N GLU A 15 -0.28 -13.00 24.33
CA GLU A 15 -0.40 -12.86 22.88
C GLU A 15 -0.08 -14.19 22.15
N LEU A 16 0.80 -15.00 22.73
CA LEU A 16 1.04 -16.36 22.24
C LEU A 16 -0.11 -17.29 22.63
N GLN A 17 -0.86 -17.74 21.63
CA GLN A 17 -1.97 -18.70 21.77
C GLN A 17 -1.69 -20.04 21.07
N GLY A 18 -2.52 -21.05 21.36
CA GLY A 18 -2.53 -22.35 20.70
C GLY A 18 -1.17 -23.06 20.65
N GLY A 19 -0.82 -23.62 19.49
CA GLY A 19 0.41 -24.39 19.29
C GLY A 19 1.70 -23.58 19.47
N ALA A 20 1.67 -22.25 19.25
CA ALA A 20 2.83 -21.38 19.46
C ALA A 20 3.15 -21.24 20.96
N ARG A 21 2.11 -21.08 21.80
CA ARG A 21 2.25 -21.09 23.26
C ARG A 21 2.82 -22.39 23.79
N ALA A 22 2.31 -23.52 23.29
CA ALA A 22 2.77 -24.86 23.71
C ALA A 22 4.25 -25.09 23.39
N ARG A 23 4.71 -24.68 22.19
CA ARG A 23 6.12 -24.79 21.77
C ARG A 23 7.04 -23.88 22.57
N ALA A 24 6.64 -22.63 22.83
CA ALA A 24 7.41 -21.70 23.67
C ALA A 24 7.56 -22.22 25.11
N MET A 25 6.46 -22.73 25.68
CA MET A 25 6.46 -23.32 27.03
C MET A 25 7.31 -24.59 27.10
N ALA A 26 7.29 -25.43 26.08
CA ALA A 26 8.16 -26.61 25.99
C ALA A 26 9.65 -26.21 25.92
N HIS A 27 9.98 -25.18 25.13
CA HIS A 27 11.35 -24.69 25.00
C HIS A 27 11.88 -24.07 26.31
N ILE A 28 11.08 -23.30 27.04
CA ILE A 28 11.44 -22.71 28.35
C ILE A 28 11.76 -23.81 29.39
N ARG A 29 11.08 -24.95 29.31
CA ARG A 29 11.37 -26.10 30.17
C ARG A 29 12.74 -26.72 29.86
N SER A 30 13.16 -26.73 28.60
CA SER A 30 14.43 -27.34 28.17
C SER A 30 15.62 -26.38 28.08
N CYS A 31 15.39 -25.05 28.10
CA CYS A 31 16.41 -24.04 27.85
C CYS A 31 16.58 -23.09 29.07
N PRO A 32 17.65 -23.23 29.87
CA PRO A 32 17.90 -22.37 31.04
C PRO A 32 17.91 -20.85 30.76
N PRO A 33 18.59 -20.33 29.72
CA PRO A 33 18.63 -18.88 29.49
C PRO A 33 17.26 -18.29 29.13
N CYS A 34 16.46 -18.99 28.31
CA CYS A 34 15.10 -18.53 28.00
C CYS A 34 14.16 -18.61 29.21
N ARG A 35 14.45 -19.48 30.18
CA ARG A 35 13.70 -19.55 31.44
C ARG A 35 13.98 -18.35 32.34
N GLU A 36 15.24 -17.94 32.41
CA GLU A 36 15.67 -16.79 33.19
C GLU A 36 15.08 -15.49 32.64
N GLU A 37 15.17 -15.29 31.32
CA GLU A 37 14.58 -14.13 30.63
C GLU A 37 13.04 -14.08 30.81
N PHE A 38 12.35 -15.22 30.73
CA PHE A 38 10.92 -15.29 31.02
C PHE A 38 10.56 -14.87 32.44
N GLN A 39 11.35 -15.29 33.45
CA GLN A 39 11.12 -14.91 34.84
C GLN A 39 11.36 -13.41 35.07
N GLN A 40 12.39 -12.82 34.43
CA GLN A 40 12.69 -11.40 34.51
C GLN A 40 11.56 -10.54 33.94
N THR A 41 11.05 -10.91 32.76
CA THR A 41 9.94 -10.20 32.10
C THR A 41 8.64 -10.31 32.88
N LEU A 42 8.34 -11.49 33.45
CA LEU A 42 7.16 -11.66 34.32
C LEU A 42 7.24 -10.79 35.58
N ALA A 43 8.42 -10.71 36.21
CA ALA A 43 8.63 -9.88 37.39
C ALA A 43 8.48 -8.38 37.08
N LEU A 44 8.93 -7.94 35.90
CA LEU A 44 8.75 -6.56 35.44
C LEU A 44 7.25 -6.23 35.26
N LYS A 45 6.51 -7.09 34.57
CA LYS A 45 5.07 -6.93 34.37
C LYS A 45 4.30 -6.84 35.68
N GLN A 46 4.63 -7.69 36.65
CA GLN A 46 4.01 -7.65 37.98
C GLN A 46 4.27 -6.34 38.73
N ARG A 47 5.46 -5.73 38.57
CA ARG A 47 5.74 -4.41 39.15
C ARG A 47 4.95 -3.29 38.48
N LEU A 48 4.82 -3.34 37.14
CA LEU A 48 4.06 -2.34 36.39
C LEU A 48 2.56 -2.39 36.73
N LEU A 49 1.99 -3.60 36.86
CA LEU A 49 0.60 -3.78 37.29
C LEU A 49 0.35 -3.39 38.75
N GLY A 50 1.40 -3.22 39.56
CA GLY A 50 1.33 -2.74 40.93
C GLY A 50 1.40 -1.21 41.07
N LEU A 51 1.59 -0.47 39.97
CA LEU A 51 1.61 0.99 39.99
C LEU A 51 0.17 1.55 40.09
N PRO A 52 -0.06 2.61 40.88
CA PRO A 52 -1.36 3.26 40.94
C PRO A 52 -1.74 3.86 39.58
N ALA A 53 -3.03 3.74 39.21
CA ALA A 53 -3.55 4.32 37.98
C ALA A 53 -3.40 5.85 38.02
N ALA A 54 -2.85 6.43 36.95
CA ALA A 54 -2.74 7.87 36.79
C ALA A 54 -4.09 8.43 36.27
N GLU A 55 -4.72 9.30 37.04
CA GLU A 55 -5.92 10.01 36.58
C GLU A 55 -5.51 11.15 35.61
N PRO A 56 -6.20 11.29 34.46
CA PRO A 56 -5.92 12.37 33.51
C PRO A 56 -6.33 13.74 34.05
N ALA A 57 -5.57 14.76 33.70
CA ALA A 57 -5.78 16.13 34.17
C ALA A 57 -7.09 16.74 33.61
N ALA A 58 -7.84 17.42 34.49
CA ALA A 58 -9.21 17.88 34.26
C ALA A 58 -9.37 19.00 33.21
N ASP A 59 -8.27 19.55 32.72
CA ASP A 59 -8.17 20.67 31.77
C ASP A 59 -8.18 20.24 30.29
N LEU A 60 -8.06 18.93 30.02
CA LEU A 60 -8.07 18.40 28.65
C LEU A 60 -9.39 18.66 27.91
N PHE A 61 -10.53 18.61 28.62
CA PHE A 61 -11.86 18.79 28.02
C PHE A 61 -12.20 20.26 27.76
N ALA A 62 -11.61 21.20 28.50
CA ALA A 62 -11.82 22.63 28.29
C ALA A 62 -11.18 23.13 26.99
N THR A 63 -10.08 22.50 26.56
CA THR A 63 -9.30 22.91 25.39
C THR A 63 -9.96 22.48 24.07
N LEU A 64 -10.85 21.48 24.09
CA LEU A 64 -11.58 20.99 22.92
C LEU A 64 -12.84 21.82 22.60
N GLY A 65 -13.31 22.66 23.53
CA GLY A 65 -14.54 23.46 23.37
C GLY A 65 -14.36 24.79 22.63
N THR A 66 -13.13 25.23 22.33
CA THR A 66 -12.86 26.59 21.82
C THR A 66 -12.67 26.70 20.30
N VAL A 67 -12.98 25.65 19.53
CA VAL A 67 -12.87 25.69 18.06
C VAL A 67 -14.26 25.86 17.44
N SER A 68 -14.59 27.09 17.00
CA SER A 68 -15.80 27.39 16.22
C SER A 68 -15.54 27.35 14.70
N PRO A 69 -16.51 26.88 13.88
CA PRO A 69 -16.40 26.87 12.42
C PRO A 69 -16.72 28.24 11.78
N PRO A 70 -16.30 28.50 10.52
CA PRO A 70 -16.50 29.77 9.84
C PRO A 70 -17.92 29.92 9.25
N VAL A 71 -18.35 31.18 9.10
CA VAL A 71 -19.66 31.62 8.60
C VAL A 71 -19.68 31.64 7.06
N GLU A 72 -20.71 31.05 6.44
CA GLU A 72 -20.95 31.06 4.98
C GLU A 72 -21.73 32.32 4.50
N PRO A 73 -21.61 32.72 3.22
CA PRO A 73 -22.19 33.95 2.68
C PRO A 73 -23.63 33.79 2.17
N GLU A 74 -24.43 34.85 2.34
CA GLU A 74 -25.84 34.95 1.94
C GLU A 74 -26.06 34.89 0.42
N ALA A 75 -27.00 34.05 -0.02
CA ALA A 75 -27.49 33.99 -1.40
C ALA A 75 -28.78 34.84 -1.60
N SER A 76 -28.80 35.60 -2.69
CA SER A 76 -29.88 36.51 -3.11
C SER A 76 -31.08 35.77 -3.77
N PRO A 77 -32.31 36.33 -3.77
CA PRO A 77 -33.53 35.56 -4.03
C PRO A 77 -33.94 35.54 -5.51
N GLY A 78 -34.33 34.36 -6.02
CA GLY A 78 -34.84 34.17 -7.38
C GLY A 78 -36.14 33.37 -7.44
N ALA A 79 -37.16 34.00 -8.05
CA ALA A 79 -38.34 33.44 -8.72
C ALA A 79 -39.39 32.64 -7.89
N ARG A 80 -40.52 33.31 -7.65
CA ARG A 80 -41.81 32.74 -7.21
C ARG A 80 -42.40 31.81 -8.28
N ALA A 81 -42.68 30.56 -7.93
CA ALA A 81 -43.62 29.71 -8.65
C ALA A 81 -44.90 29.54 -7.82
N LYS A 82 -46.04 29.96 -8.38
CA LYS A 82 -47.38 29.79 -7.80
C LYS A 82 -47.81 28.32 -7.95
N LEU A 83 -48.00 27.61 -6.84
CA LEU A 83 -48.71 26.33 -6.83
C LEU A 83 -50.07 26.53 -6.15
N ALA A 84 -51.12 26.30 -6.93
CA ALA A 84 -52.51 26.38 -6.51
C ALA A 84 -52.82 25.29 -5.49
N ALA A 85 -53.22 25.70 -4.29
CA ALA A 85 -53.70 24.81 -3.24
C ALA A 85 -55.03 24.17 -3.65
N ARG A 86 -55.01 22.91 -4.07
CA ARG A 86 -56.21 22.08 -4.18
C ARG A 86 -56.34 21.30 -2.87
N ARG A 87 -57.26 21.74 -2.00
CA ARG A 87 -57.59 21.06 -0.73
C ARG A 87 -58.07 19.64 -1.04
N VAL A 88 -57.28 18.64 -0.64
CA VAL A 88 -57.72 17.25 -0.56
C VAL A 88 -58.14 16.98 0.87
N VAL A 89 -59.44 16.74 1.08
CA VAL A 89 -59.98 16.26 2.35
C VAL A 89 -59.73 14.75 2.40
N VAL A 90 -58.87 14.30 3.32
CA VAL A 90 -58.65 12.87 3.61
C VAL A 90 -59.41 12.53 4.89
N GLY A 91 -60.35 11.60 4.77
CA GLY A 91 -61.09 11.04 5.91
C GLY A 91 -60.18 10.19 6.79
N ALA A 92 -60.38 10.29 8.11
CA ALA A 92 -59.68 9.50 9.11
C ALA A 92 -59.94 7.99 8.89
N GLY A 93 -58.91 7.23 8.54
CA GLY A 93 -58.98 5.76 8.59
C GLY A 93 -58.12 4.98 7.58
N SER A 94 -57.58 5.59 6.53
CA SER A 94 -56.70 4.87 5.60
C SER A 94 -55.43 5.67 5.29
N VAL A 95 -54.27 5.09 5.59
CA VAL A 95 -52.97 5.59 5.12
C VAL A 95 -52.99 5.45 3.60
N SER A 96 -53.25 6.55 2.91
CA SER A 96 -53.34 6.56 1.46
C SER A 96 -51.96 6.27 0.85
N VAL A 97 -51.91 5.60 -0.29
CA VAL A 97 -50.66 5.38 -1.06
C VAL A 97 -49.89 6.69 -1.24
N ALA A 98 -50.60 7.82 -1.40
CA ALA A 98 -50.02 9.15 -1.45
C ALA A 98 -49.21 9.53 -0.20
N VAL A 99 -49.63 9.13 1.00
CA VAL A 99 -48.91 9.38 2.26
C VAL A 99 -47.67 8.49 2.35
N LEU A 100 -47.74 7.23 1.93
CA LEU A 100 -46.58 6.34 1.86
C LEU A 100 -45.57 6.77 0.80
N SER A 101 -46.04 7.23 -0.37
CA SER A 101 -45.19 7.78 -1.43
C SER A 101 -44.55 9.09 -1.02
N LEU A 102 -45.30 9.96 -0.32
CA LEU A 102 -44.76 11.20 0.25
C LEU A 102 -43.76 10.90 1.38
N ALA A 103 -44.05 9.96 2.27
CA ALA A 103 -43.12 9.51 3.30
C ALA A 103 -41.86 8.88 2.70
N TYR A 104 -41.98 8.09 1.63
CA TYR A 104 -40.82 7.54 0.92
C TYR A 104 -39.95 8.64 0.26
N ALA A 105 -40.58 9.64 -0.36
CA ALA A 105 -39.89 10.75 -1.00
C ALA A 105 -39.25 11.72 0.02
N VAL A 106 -39.98 12.06 1.09
CA VAL A 106 -39.53 12.93 2.18
C VAL A 106 -38.54 12.21 3.10
N GLY A 107 -38.60 10.88 3.18
CA GLY A 107 -37.67 10.02 3.90
C GLY A 107 -36.42 9.63 3.12
N ALA A 108 -36.18 10.26 1.95
CA ALA A 108 -34.85 10.27 1.35
C ALA A 108 -33.84 10.84 2.35
N PRO A 109 -32.64 10.26 2.49
CA PRO A 109 -31.74 10.63 3.58
C PRO A 109 -31.30 12.10 3.48
N ASP A 110 -31.62 12.88 4.52
CA ASP A 110 -30.86 14.08 4.95
C ASP A 110 -30.03 13.76 6.22
N GLY A 111 -29.80 12.46 6.50
CA GLY A 111 -28.75 12.05 7.45
C GLY A 111 -27.37 12.35 6.84
N PRO A 112 -26.27 12.43 7.63
CA PRO A 112 -24.97 12.85 7.13
C PRO A 112 -24.66 12.05 5.86
N THR A 113 -24.78 12.71 4.72
CA THR A 113 -24.43 12.12 3.44
C THR A 113 -22.96 11.78 3.58
N THR A 114 -22.62 10.50 3.58
CA THR A 114 -21.23 10.07 3.49
C THR A 114 -20.63 10.87 2.33
N PRO A 115 -19.63 11.74 2.58
CA PRO A 115 -19.23 12.72 1.59
C PRO A 115 -18.77 12.00 0.32
N ALA A 116 -19.16 12.54 -0.83
CA ALA A 116 -18.59 12.09 -2.09
C ALA A 116 -17.09 12.39 -2.07
N VAL A 117 -16.28 11.37 -2.34
CA VAL A 117 -14.83 11.40 -2.25
C VAL A 117 -14.26 11.12 -3.62
N SER A 118 -13.46 12.05 -4.12
CA SER A 118 -12.57 11.82 -5.25
C SER A 118 -11.20 11.38 -4.69
N PRO A 119 -10.79 10.11 -4.84
CA PRO A 119 -9.55 9.63 -4.26
C PRO A 119 -8.34 10.29 -4.96
N PRO A 120 -7.36 10.84 -4.21
CA PRO A 120 -6.18 11.49 -4.79
C PRO A 120 -5.17 10.44 -5.29
N VAL A 121 -5.49 9.75 -6.39
CA VAL A 121 -4.77 8.58 -6.89
C VAL A 121 -3.29 8.86 -7.18
N GLU A 122 -2.96 10.01 -7.78
CA GLU A 122 -1.58 10.39 -8.09
C GLU A 122 -0.75 10.50 -6.80
N ARG A 123 -1.37 11.02 -5.73
CA ARG A 123 -0.73 11.15 -4.43
C ARG A 123 -0.55 9.80 -3.77
N PHE A 124 -1.58 8.94 -3.77
CA PHE A 124 -1.49 7.58 -3.25
C PHE A 124 -0.44 6.73 -3.98
N THR A 125 -0.27 6.97 -5.29
CA THR A 125 0.78 6.33 -6.08
C THR A 125 2.18 6.83 -5.69
N ALA A 126 2.35 8.14 -5.47
CA ALA A 126 3.61 8.69 -4.95
C ALA A 126 3.92 8.20 -3.53
N ASP A 127 2.90 8.07 -2.68
CA ASP A 127 2.97 7.51 -1.34
C ASP A 127 3.42 6.04 -1.35
N PHE A 128 2.86 5.24 -2.27
CA PHE A 128 3.28 3.85 -2.50
C PHE A 128 4.75 3.76 -2.92
N ALA A 129 5.21 4.64 -3.81
CA ALA A 129 6.58 4.63 -4.28
C ALA A 129 7.60 4.84 -3.14
N GLY A 130 7.21 5.59 -2.09
CA GLY A 130 7.98 5.74 -0.86
C GLY A 130 8.00 4.49 0.03
N SER A 131 6.86 3.78 0.13
CA SER A 131 6.68 2.62 1.02
C SER A 131 7.19 1.28 0.43
N ALA A 132 7.25 1.16 -0.89
CA ALA A 132 7.72 -0.04 -1.58
C ALA A 132 9.23 -0.32 -1.34
N GLY A 133 9.95 0.57 -0.64
CA GLY A 133 11.40 0.50 -0.47
C GLY A 133 12.16 1.06 -1.68
N PRO A 134 13.51 1.02 -1.68
CA PRO A 134 14.35 1.37 -2.82
C PRO A 134 14.90 0.10 -3.50
N ALA A 135 15.71 0.33 -4.54
CA ALA A 135 16.59 -0.69 -5.08
C ALA A 135 17.40 -1.33 -3.93
N PRO A 136 17.58 -2.66 -3.92
CA PRO A 136 17.39 -3.53 -5.08
C PRO A 136 15.98 -4.13 -5.24
N TRP A 137 15.06 -3.96 -4.28
CA TRP A 137 13.82 -4.76 -4.27
C TRP A 137 12.67 -4.11 -5.02
N THR A 138 12.63 -2.78 -5.06
CA THR A 138 11.66 -2.02 -5.84
C THR A 138 12.39 -0.92 -6.58
N ASP A 139 12.07 -0.75 -7.85
CA ASP A 139 12.95 0.02 -8.73
C ASP A 139 12.76 1.52 -8.46
N PRO A 140 13.82 2.27 -8.10
CA PRO A 140 13.72 3.72 -7.92
C PRO A 140 13.37 4.44 -9.24
N ALA A 141 13.50 3.79 -10.40
CA ALA A 141 12.89 4.26 -11.63
C ALA A 141 11.37 4.40 -11.49
N LEU A 142 10.67 3.49 -10.78
CA LEU A 142 9.25 3.66 -10.47
C LEU A 142 9.00 4.95 -9.67
N ARG A 143 9.91 5.34 -8.77
CA ARG A 143 9.81 6.64 -8.06
C ARG A 143 9.92 7.81 -9.03
N GLY A 144 10.90 7.80 -9.94
CA GLY A 144 11.06 8.86 -10.95
C GLY A 144 9.97 8.88 -12.04
N LEU A 145 9.32 7.74 -12.30
CA LEU A 145 8.21 7.61 -13.27
C LEU A 145 6.87 8.00 -12.63
N SER A 146 6.67 7.72 -11.34
CA SER A 146 5.45 8.08 -10.58
C SER A 146 5.34 9.58 -10.28
N SER A 147 6.45 10.32 -10.29
CA SER A 147 6.46 11.78 -10.09
C SER A 147 6.13 12.58 -11.36
N ARG A 148 5.76 11.90 -12.45
CA ARG A 148 5.36 12.52 -13.71
C ARG A 148 3.91 12.15 -14.00
N PRO A 149 3.08 13.08 -14.52
CA PRO A 149 1.85 12.65 -15.19
C PRO A 149 2.25 11.64 -16.28
N ALA A 150 1.37 10.68 -16.57
CA ALA A 150 1.57 9.49 -17.41
C ALA A 150 2.03 9.72 -18.88
N ALA A 151 2.68 10.85 -19.19
CA ALA A 151 2.96 11.36 -20.53
C ALA A 151 4.45 11.41 -20.94
N GLN A 152 5.43 11.05 -20.09
CA GLN A 152 6.85 10.96 -20.52
C GLN A 152 7.37 9.52 -20.49
N VAL A 153 6.60 8.63 -21.09
CA VAL A 153 7.03 7.30 -21.51
C VAL A 153 7.85 7.45 -22.79
N VAL A 154 9.12 7.07 -22.77
CA VAL A 154 10.09 7.28 -23.88
C VAL A 154 9.71 6.48 -25.14
N ALA A 155 8.87 5.46 -25.01
CA ALA A 155 8.18 4.83 -26.12
C ALA A 155 6.97 4.02 -25.61
N TYR A 156 5.75 4.56 -25.74
CA TYR A 156 4.57 3.71 -25.81
C TYR A 156 4.52 3.13 -27.23
N SER A 157 4.90 1.87 -27.41
CA SER A 157 4.54 1.18 -28.64
C SER A 157 3.10 0.69 -28.46
N ALA A 158 2.16 1.46 -29.01
CA ALA A 158 0.72 1.19 -29.01
C ALA A 158 0.30 -0.07 -29.78
N THR A 159 1.25 -0.93 -30.15
CA THR A 159 0.94 -2.24 -30.69
C THR A 159 0.77 -3.15 -29.49
N THR A 160 -0.48 -3.46 -29.10
CA THR A 160 -0.81 -4.50 -28.12
C THR A 160 -0.08 -5.77 -28.55
N PRO A 161 1.06 -6.14 -27.94
CA PRO A 161 1.77 -7.35 -28.34
C PRO A 161 0.89 -8.51 -27.90
N ASP A 162 0.74 -9.55 -28.71
CA ASP A 162 0.12 -10.79 -28.24
C ASP A 162 0.86 -11.24 -26.97
N PRO A 163 0.20 -11.39 -25.80
CA PRO A 163 0.85 -11.81 -24.56
C PRO A 163 1.62 -13.12 -24.69
N SER A 164 1.31 -13.93 -25.71
CA SER A 164 2.06 -15.13 -26.08
C SER A 164 3.52 -14.84 -26.45
N THR A 165 3.83 -13.62 -26.90
CA THR A 165 5.16 -13.14 -27.32
C THR A 165 6.05 -12.65 -26.17
N TYR A 166 5.51 -12.53 -24.95
CA TYR A 166 6.33 -12.13 -23.80
C TYR A 166 7.36 -13.19 -23.44
N PRO A 167 8.57 -12.78 -22.97
CA PRO A 167 9.61 -13.71 -22.59
C PRO A 167 9.08 -14.75 -21.59
N THR A 168 9.21 -16.01 -21.94
CA THR A 168 8.91 -17.10 -21.01
C THR A 168 10.05 -17.21 -20.00
N GLN A 169 9.73 -17.70 -18.81
CA GLN A 169 10.75 -17.99 -17.82
C GLN A 169 11.80 -18.96 -18.38
N PRO A 170 13.07 -18.87 -17.95
CA PRO A 170 14.07 -19.88 -18.28
C PRO A 170 13.67 -21.25 -17.71
N ARG A 171 14.33 -22.30 -18.18
CA ARG A 171 14.24 -23.60 -17.52
C ARG A 171 14.71 -23.44 -16.08
N PHE A 172 13.86 -23.84 -15.14
CA PHE A 172 14.09 -23.74 -13.71
C PHE A 172 13.69 -25.05 -13.07
N ASP A 173 14.66 -25.69 -12.42
CA ASP A 173 14.43 -26.90 -11.63
C ASP A 173 14.31 -26.46 -10.17
N ALA A 174 13.09 -26.46 -9.65
CA ALA A 174 12.81 -25.97 -8.31
C ALA A 174 13.52 -26.83 -7.26
N GLN A 175 14.18 -26.15 -6.32
CA GLN A 175 14.79 -26.77 -5.15
C GLN A 175 14.10 -26.17 -3.92
N ALA A 176 13.77 -27.03 -2.96
CA ALA A 176 13.12 -26.60 -1.73
C ALA A 176 14.15 -26.17 -0.69
N GLY A 177 13.81 -25.15 0.08
CA GLY A 177 14.66 -24.55 1.10
C GLY A 177 15.64 -23.52 0.56
N ASP A 178 16.32 -22.87 1.50
CA ASP A 178 17.24 -21.77 1.20
C ASP A 178 18.68 -22.24 1.07
N ASP A 179 19.35 -21.80 0.02
CA ASP A 179 20.79 -21.85 -0.14
C ASP A 179 21.41 -20.69 0.68
N PRO A 180 22.24 -20.96 1.71
CA PRO A 180 22.87 -19.93 2.52
C PRO A 180 23.74 -18.95 1.72
N ASP A 181 24.36 -19.40 0.62
CA ASP A 181 25.15 -18.54 -0.24
C ASP A 181 24.27 -17.61 -1.09
N ALA A 182 23.12 -18.10 -1.56
CA ALA A 182 22.14 -17.27 -2.26
C ALA A 182 21.58 -16.18 -1.34
N VAL A 183 21.20 -16.54 -0.11
CA VAL A 183 20.72 -15.59 0.90
C VAL A 183 21.81 -14.56 1.24
N ARG A 184 23.05 -15.01 1.44
CA ARG A 184 24.19 -14.11 1.69
C ARG A 184 24.41 -13.12 0.54
N ARG A 185 24.26 -13.56 -0.72
CA ARG A 185 24.37 -12.68 -1.90
C ARG A 185 23.28 -11.61 -1.89
N LEU A 186 22.04 -11.95 -1.54
CA LEU A 186 20.94 -10.98 -1.44
C LEU A 186 21.19 -9.94 -0.34
N HIS A 187 21.67 -10.36 0.84
CA HIS A 187 22.08 -9.42 1.88
C HIS A 187 23.22 -8.50 1.43
N GLN A 188 24.21 -9.03 0.69
CA GLN A 188 25.27 -8.21 0.11
C GLN A 188 24.72 -7.16 -0.86
N ALA A 189 23.71 -7.54 -1.67
CA ALA A 189 23.08 -6.62 -2.60
C ALA A 189 22.30 -5.48 -1.92
N VAL A 190 21.70 -5.74 -0.77
CA VAL A 190 21.03 -4.70 0.05
C VAL A 190 22.05 -3.68 0.57
N LEU A 191 23.22 -4.15 1.02
CA LEU A 191 24.22 -3.30 1.67
C LEU A 191 25.21 -2.65 0.68
N ALA A 192 25.30 -3.15 -0.55
CA ALA A 192 26.27 -2.66 -1.54
C ALA A 192 26.17 -1.15 -1.84
N PRO A 193 24.97 -0.53 -1.96
CA PRO A 193 24.84 0.90 -2.18
C PRO A 193 25.47 1.74 -1.05
N GLU A 194 25.50 1.26 0.19
CA GLU A 194 26.11 2.00 1.31
C GLU A 194 27.64 2.18 1.16
N ARG A 195 28.27 1.47 0.23
CA ARG A 195 29.73 1.41 0.09
C ARG A 195 30.23 1.71 -1.31
N VAL A 196 29.38 1.60 -2.33
CA VAL A 196 29.79 1.69 -3.72
C VAL A 196 29.17 2.91 -4.37
N ALA A 197 30.01 3.89 -4.74
CA ALA A 197 29.59 4.96 -5.64
C ALA A 197 29.47 4.41 -7.06
N TYR A 198 28.42 4.79 -7.78
CA TYR A 198 28.25 4.34 -9.15
C TYR A 198 27.45 5.30 -10.02
N ASN A 199 27.76 5.26 -11.32
CA ASN A 199 26.92 5.79 -12.38
C ASN A 199 26.34 4.63 -13.18
N ALA A 200 25.05 4.69 -13.50
CA ALA A 200 24.40 3.61 -14.24
C ALA A 200 23.24 4.12 -15.09
N THR A 201 22.98 3.47 -16.21
CA THR A 201 21.71 3.57 -16.93
C THR A 201 20.89 2.33 -16.62
N ARG A 202 19.66 2.51 -16.14
CA ARG A 202 18.73 1.44 -15.83
C ARG A 202 17.54 1.48 -16.77
N GLU A 203 17.16 0.32 -17.27
CA GLU A 203 15.94 0.13 -18.06
C GLU A 203 14.94 -0.72 -17.28
N VAL A 204 13.70 -0.26 -17.24
CA VAL A 204 12.55 -0.96 -16.67
C VAL A 204 11.64 -1.41 -17.78
N ARG A 205 11.19 -2.65 -17.70
CA ARG A 205 10.20 -3.22 -18.60
C ARG A 205 9.07 -3.81 -17.79
N ALA A 206 7.84 -3.51 -18.16
CA ALA A 206 6.66 -4.26 -17.72
C ALA A 206 5.88 -4.80 -18.89
N TYR A 207 5.22 -5.91 -18.63
CA TYR A 207 4.38 -6.64 -19.56
C TYR A 207 3.06 -6.93 -18.86
N ASP A 208 1.97 -6.42 -19.42
CA ASP A 208 0.62 -6.70 -18.94
C ASP A 208 -0.29 -7.07 -20.12
N ALA A 209 -1.60 -7.18 -19.89
CA ALA A 209 -2.54 -7.52 -20.96
C ALA A 209 -2.78 -6.36 -21.94
N ASP A 210 -2.49 -5.13 -21.53
CA ASP A 210 -2.80 -3.91 -22.26
C ASP A 210 -1.61 -3.44 -23.10
N GLY A 211 -0.39 -3.86 -22.74
CA GLY A 211 0.78 -3.69 -23.59
C GLY A 211 2.12 -3.93 -22.90
N ARG A 212 3.14 -3.29 -23.47
CA ARG A 212 4.51 -3.30 -22.95
C ARG A 212 4.93 -1.89 -22.59
N TYR A 213 5.39 -1.73 -21.36
CA TYR A 213 5.97 -0.49 -20.85
C TYR A 213 7.49 -0.59 -20.84
N VAL A 214 8.19 0.45 -21.33
CA VAL A 214 9.65 0.57 -21.23
C VAL A 214 10.03 1.98 -20.79
N ALA A 215 10.89 2.08 -19.79
CA ALA A 215 11.43 3.34 -19.31
C ALA A 215 12.93 3.23 -19.01
N SER A 216 13.68 4.30 -19.25
CA SER A 216 15.10 4.38 -18.94
C SER A 216 15.40 5.56 -18.02
N VAL A 217 16.23 5.32 -17.00
CA VAL A 217 16.68 6.34 -16.04
C VAL A 217 18.19 6.28 -15.89
N GLN A 218 18.84 7.43 -15.83
CA GLN A 218 20.24 7.54 -15.44
C GLN A 218 20.32 7.75 -13.93
N ILE A 219 21.27 7.08 -13.30
CA ILE A 219 21.43 7.04 -11.85
C ILE A 219 22.86 7.45 -11.52
N THR A 220 23.00 8.42 -10.62
CA THR A 220 24.26 8.72 -9.96
C THR A 220 24.07 8.50 -8.47
N HIS A 221 24.78 7.53 -7.90
CA HIS A 221 24.73 7.23 -6.47
C HIS A 221 26.07 7.50 -5.82
N VAL A 222 26.05 8.21 -4.70
CA VAL A 222 27.23 8.49 -3.88
C VAL A 222 26.91 8.14 -2.42
N PRO A 223 27.60 7.13 -1.84
CA PRO A 223 27.48 6.80 -0.43
C PRO A 223 27.67 8.04 0.45
N GLY A 224 26.78 8.23 1.42
CA GLY A 224 26.83 9.38 2.32
C GLY A 224 26.32 10.71 1.75
N GLN A 225 25.94 10.79 0.47
CA GLN A 225 25.27 11.97 -0.10
C GLN A 225 23.83 11.64 -0.51
N GLY A 226 23.64 10.56 -1.24
CA GLY A 226 22.32 10.16 -1.74
C GLY A 226 22.37 9.68 -3.20
N THR A 227 21.20 9.68 -3.83
CA THR A 227 21.03 9.21 -5.21
C THR A 227 20.34 10.28 -6.05
N ARG A 228 20.93 10.59 -7.20
CA ARG A 228 20.34 11.43 -8.23
C ARG A 228 19.78 10.56 -9.35
N PHE A 229 18.57 10.91 -9.80
CA PHE A 229 17.91 10.31 -10.95
C PHE A 229 17.72 11.36 -12.03
N ASP A 230 18.17 11.04 -13.24
CA ASP A 230 17.94 11.83 -14.43
C ASP A 230 17.11 10.98 -15.41
N ALA A 231 15.85 11.33 -15.59
CA ALA A 231 15.00 10.59 -16.52
C ALA A 231 15.41 10.90 -17.97
N ALA A 232 15.62 9.86 -18.77
CA ALA A 232 16.03 10.03 -20.16
C ALA A 232 14.79 10.41 -20.99
N GLY A 233 14.76 11.61 -21.60
CA GLY A 233 13.71 12.00 -22.55
C GLY A 233 13.55 13.51 -22.74
N GLY A 234 14.04 14.03 -23.87
CA GLY A 234 13.84 15.42 -24.33
C GLY A 234 14.93 16.40 -23.87
N ALA A 235 15.66 16.98 -24.82
CA ALA A 235 16.82 17.84 -24.59
C ALA A 235 16.54 19.19 -23.88
N ASP A 236 15.27 19.52 -23.59
CA ASP A 236 14.89 20.81 -23.01
C ASP A 236 14.24 20.72 -21.60
N ASP A 237 14.05 19.53 -21.01
CA ASP A 237 13.34 19.44 -19.71
C ASP A 237 13.75 18.23 -18.84
N ALA A 238 15.07 17.97 -18.75
CA ALA A 238 15.62 16.97 -17.83
C ALA A 238 15.40 17.38 -16.37
N THR A 239 14.22 17.05 -15.84
CA THR A 239 13.89 17.18 -14.41
C THR A 239 14.64 16.13 -13.62
N ALA A 240 15.84 16.49 -13.18
CA ALA A 240 16.61 15.69 -12.25
C ALA A 240 15.95 15.72 -10.86
N THR A 241 15.93 14.57 -10.18
CA THR A 241 15.42 14.44 -8.81
C THR A 241 16.50 13.88 -7.90
N PHE A 242 16.48 14.29 -6.63
CA PHE A 242 17.45 13.86 -5.64
C PHE A 242 16.79 13.15 -4.46
N VAL A 243 17.33 12.01 -4.08
CA VAL A 243 16.98 11.30 -2.84
C VAL A 243 18.15 11.44 -1.88
N THR A 244 17.90 11.99 -0.69
CA THR A 244 18.92 12.32 0.30
C THR A 244 19.52 11.09 0.98
N GLN A 245 20.66 11.26 1.65
CA GLN A 245 21.28 10.20 2.44
C GLN A 245 20.31 9.58 3.47
N GLN A 246 19.54 10.40 4.19
CA GLN A 246 18.60 9.89 5.18
C GLN A 246 17.53 9.01 4.51
N GLN A 247 16.96 9.49 3.42
CA GLN A 247 15.97 8.73 2.65
C GLN A 247 16.57 7.45 2.06
N THR A 248 17.85 7.45 1.65
CA THR A 248 18.52 6.22 1.20
C THR A 248 18.74 5.22 2.33
N ALA A 249 19.03 5.69 3.55
CA ALA A 249 19.25 4.84 4.72
C ALA A 249 17.94 4.21 5.21
N ASP A 250 16.87 5.01 5.32
CA ASP A 250 15.52 4.51 5.66
C ASP A 250 15.09 3.42 4.67
N ALA A 251 15.38 3.66 3.40
CA ALA A 251 15.03 2.76 2.33
C ALA A 251 15.89 1.47 2.37
N ALA A 252 17.17 1.53 2.77
CA ALA A 252 18.00 0.35 3.02
C ALA A 252 17.47 -0.50 4.20
N GLY A 253 16.97 0.15 5.27
CA GLY A 253 16.28 -0.52 6.38
C GLY A 253 15.05 -1.29 5.92
N LEU A 254 14.18 -0.65 5.13
CA LEU A 254 13.03 -1.33 4.51
C LEU A 254 13.48 -2.51 3.63
N ALA A 255 14.51 -2.34 2.81
CA ALA A 255 15.03 -3.42 1.96
C ALA A 255 15.50 -4.64 2.76
N ALA A 256 16.05 -4.45 3.97
CA ALA A 256 16.41 -5.54 4.88
C ALA A 256 15.16 -6.25 5.42
N GLU A 257 14.13 -5.52 5.84
CA GLU A 257 12.85 -6.11 6.30
C GLU A 257 12.15 -6.92 5.20
N HIS A 258 12.16 -6.41 3.96
CA HIS A 258 11.61 -7.12 2.81
C HIS A 258 12.39 -8.40 2.50
N LEU A 259 13.72 -8.38 2.65
CA LEU A 259 14.53 -9.59 2.48
C LEU A 259 14.20 -10.65 3.55
N ASP A 260 13.97 -10.25 4.81
CA ASP A 260 13.55 -11.17 5.86
C ASP A 260 12.18 -11.83 5.54
N LEU A 261 11.23 -11.05 5.00
CA LEU A 261 9.95 -11.57 4.52
C LEU A 261 10.12 -12.52 3.34
N LEU A 262 11.01 -12.19 2.41
CA LEU A 262 11.30 -13.01 1.24
C LEU A 262 11.85 -14.37 1.64
N VAL A 263 12.89 -14.41 2.48
CA VAL A 263 13.48 -15.66 3.00
C VAL A 263 12.47 -16.43 3.86
N GLY A 264 11.54 -15.75 4.52
CA GLY A 264 10.47 -16.40 5.27
C GLY A 264 9.34 -17.00 4.42
N GLY A 265 9.14 -16.51 3.19
CA GLY A 265 7.99 -16.81 2.34
C GLY A 265 8.30 -17.54 1.02
N TYR A 266 9.57 -17.65 0.66
CA TYR A 266 10.04 -18.21 -0.60
C TYR A 266 11.25 -19.14 -0.39
N ASP A 267 11.46 -20.05 -1.33
CA ASP A 267 12.70 -20.82 -1.46
C ASP A 267 13.72 -20.00 -2.27
N VAL A 268 14.90 -19.74 -1.69
CA VAL A 268 15.95 -18.91 -2.29
C VAL A 268 17.17 -19.76 -2.69
N THR A 269 17.51 -19.82 -3.98
CA THR A 269 18.54 -20.74 -4.50
C THR A 269 19.51 -20.07 -5.48
N LEU A 270 20.71 -20.65 -5.62
CA LEU A 270 21.64 -20.24 -6.67
C LEU A 270 21.22 -20.82 -8.02
N ALA A 271 21.22 -19.97 -9.04
CA ALA A 271 20.81 -20.33 -10.41
C ALA A 271 21.95 -20.20 -11.44
N GLY A 272 23.19 -20.01 -10.98
CA GLY A 272 24.39 -19.94 -11.82
C GLY A 272 24.99 -18.54 -11.93
N GLU A 273 25.73 -18.30 -13.00
CA GLU A 273 26.37 -17.02 -13.29
C GLU A 273 26.03 -16.56 -14.72
N GLU A 274 25.80 -15.27 -14.87
CA GLU A 274 25.49 -14.63 -16.14
C GLU A 274 26.15 -13.26 -16.23
N THR A 275 26.23 -12.70 -17.44
CA THR A 275 26.79 -11.37 -17.65
C THR A 275 25.69 -10.33 -17.86
N VAL A 276 25.72 -9.24 -17.11
CA VAL A 276 24.80 -8.09 -17.24
C VAL A 276 25.60 -6.81 -17.33
N ALA A 277 25.28 -5.92 -18.28
CA ALA A 277 26.02 -4.68 -18.53
C ALA A 277 27.55 -4.88 -18.70
N GLY A 278 27.96 -6.02 -19.27
CA GLY A 278 29.37 -6.38 -19.45
C GLY A 278 30.07 -6.89 -18.18
N ARG A 279 29.33 -7.18 -17.11
CA ARG A 279 29.89 -7.58 -15.81
C ARG A 279 29.37 -8.95 -15.35
N PRO A 280 30.23 -9.81 -14.76
CA PRO A 280 29.83 -11.11 -14.25
C PRO A 280 28.97 -10.96 -12.99
N ALA A 281 27.81 -11.61 -12.98
CA ALA A 281 26.84 -11.57 -11.91
C ALA A 281 26.42 -12.98 -11.49
N THR A 282 26.34 -13.22 -10.18
CA THR A 282 25.70 -14.41 -9.63
C THR A 282 24.19 -14.27 -9.77
N VAL A 283 23.52 -15.31 -10.26
CA VAL A 283 22.07 -15.37 -10.36
C VAL A 283 21.50 -16.07 -9.13
N VAL A 284 20.58 -15.40 -8.45
CA VAL A 284 19.74 -15.97 -7.39
C VAL A 284 18.33 -16.14 -7.94
N ALA A 285 17.78 -17.34 -7.82
CA ALA A 285 16.38 -17.62 -8.13
C ALA A 285 15.56 -17.67 -6.84
N VAL A 286 14.34 -17.14 -6.92
CA VAL A 286 13.37 -17.12 -5.82
C VAL A 286 12.12 -17.81 -6.32
N SER A 287 11.69 -18.84 -5.60
CA SER A 287 10.54 -19.65 -6.00
C SER A 287 9.59 -19.91 -4.84
N ARG A 288 8.34 -20.22 -5.18
CA ARG A 288 7.32 -20.59 -4.21
C ARG A 288 6.46 -21.68 -4.79
N GLU A 289 6.23 -22.73 -3.99
CA GLU A 289 5.42 -23.88 -4.40
C GLU A 289 5.91 -24.47 -5.74
N GLY A 290 7.24 -24.52 -5.91
CA GLY A 290 7.90 -25.02 -7.12
C GLY A 290 7.81 -24.11 -8.35
N ARG A 291 7.26 -22.90 -8.24
CA ARG A 291 7.16 -21.93 -9.33
C ARG A 291 8.15 -20.80 -9.14
N LEU A 292 8.90 -20.48 -10.21
CA LEU A 292 9.80 -19.34 -10.22
C LEU A 292 8.98 -18.05 -10.09
N ALA A 293 9.29 -17.27 -9.06
CA ALA A 293 8.65 -15.98 -8.78
C ALA A 293 9.55 -14.83 -9.23
N ALA A 294 10.86 -14.92 -8.99
CA ALA A 294 11.81 -13.90 -9.38
C ALA A 294 13.23 -14.43 -9.60
N ARG A 295 14.04 -13.62 -10.28
CA ARG A 295 15.49 -13.79 -10.39
C ARG A 295 16.20 -12.47 -10.11
N PHE A 296 17.35 -12.57 -9.46
CA PHE A 296 18.21 -11.46 -9.08
C PHE A 296 19.62 -11.71 -9.59
N TRP A 297 20.22 -10.74 -10.28
CA TRP A 297 21.60 -10.78 -10.73
C TRP A 297 22.41 -9.82 -9.89
N ILE A 298 23.45 -10.34 -9.24
CA ILE A 298 24.26 -9.62 -8.26
C ILE A 298 25.69 -9.59 -8.78
N ASP A 299 26.18 -8.38 -9.09
CA ASP A 299 27.54 -8.17 -9.61
C ASP A 299 28.56 -8.76 -8.65
N THR A 300 29.39 -9.67 -9.14
CA THR A 300 30.32 -10.43 -8.30
C THR A 300 31.41 -9.54 -7.68
N ALA A 301 31.75 -8.42 -8.33
CA ALA A 301 32.81 -7.52 -7.89
C ALA A 301 32.32 -6.45 -6.89
N SER A 302 31.19 -5.80 -7.17
CA SER A 302 30.65 -4.70 -6.34
C SER A 302 29.57 -5.14 -5.36
N GLY A 303 28.97 -6.31 -5.56
CA GLY A 303 27.79 -6.76 -4.83
C GLY A 303 26.49 -6.06 -5.23
N LEU A 304 26.51 -5.08 -6.15
CA LEU A 304 25.30 -4.37 -6.57
C LEU A 304 24.36 -5.30 -7.33
N MET A 305 23.04 -5.16 -7.10
CA MET A 305 22.06 -5.83 -7.94
C MET A 305 21.95 -5.13 -9.30
N VAL A 306 22.33 -5.85 -10.35
CA VAL A 306 22.40 -5.34 -11.73
C VAL A 306 21.18 -5.71 -12.57
N ARG A 307 20.42 -6.73 -12.16
CA ARG A 307 19.12 -7.06 -12.77
C ARG A 307 18.18 -7.71 -11.75
N LYS A 308 16.88 -7.43 -11.87
CA LYS A 308 15.78 -8.16 -11.24
C LYS A 308 14.74 -8.50 -12.29
N GLU A 309 14.19 -9.70 -12.23
CA GLU A 309 13.06 -10.14 -13.04
C GLU A 309 12.00 -10.75 -12.16
N THR A 310 10.73 -10.47 -12.45
CA THR A 310 9.56 -11.04 -11.76
C THR A 310 8.69 -11.76 -12.78
N TYR A 311 8.20 -12.94 -12.40
CA TYR A 311 7.43 -13.83 -13.26
C TYR A 311 6.02 -14.05 -12.74
N ASP A 312 5.07 -14.17 -13.66
CA ASP A 312 3.70 -14.60 -13.39
C ASP A 312 3.31 -15.73 -14.34
N ARG A 313 2.79 -16.84 -13.79
CA ARG A 313 2.42 -18.04 -14.55
C ARG A 313 3.46 -18.46 -15.62
N GLY A 314 4.75 -18.34 -15.30
CA GLY A 314 5.86 -18.70 -16.19
C GLY A 314 6.19 -17.69 -17.29
N ARG A 315 5.66 -16.47 -17.22
CA ARG A 315 6.00 -15.36 -18.12
C ARG A 315 6.63 -14.22 -17.35
N LEU A 316 7.58 -13.54 -17.97
CA LEU A 316 8.16 -12.31 -17.43
C LEU A 316 7.09 -11.21 -17.43
N VAL A 317 6.76 -10.66 -16.26
CA VAL A 317 5.82 -9.53 -16.12
C VAL A 317 6.52 -8.23 -15.79
N TRP A 318 7.71 -8.31 -15.22
CA TRP A 318 8.48 -7.13 -14.86
C TRP A 318 9.98 -7.42 -14.88
N SER A 319 10.77 -6.47 -15.37
CA SER A 319 12.24 -6.52 -15.37
C SER A 319 12.83 -5.14 -15.10
N SER A 320 13.89 -5.12 -14.32
CA SER A 320 14.76 -3.96 -14.12
C SER A 320 16.18 -4.40 -14.39
N SER A 321 16.84 -3.85 -15.41
CA SER A 321 18.20 -4.21 -15.79
C SER A 321 19.05 -2.97 -15.97
N LEU A 322 20.28 -3.00 -15.46
CA LEU A 322 21.28 -2.03 -15.85
C LEU A 322 21.70 -2.29 -17.30
N LEU A 323 21.74 -1.22 -18.10
CA LEU A 323 22.32 -1.18 -19.44
C LEU A 323 23.82 -0.82 -19.37
N SER A 324 24.21 -0.02 -18.39
CA SER A 324 25.59 0.36 -18.09
C SER A 324 25.80 0.47 -16.57
N LEU A 325 27.01 0.18 -16.11
CA LEU A 325 27.42 0.36 -14.72
C LEU A 325 28.90 0.74 -14.64
N GLU A 326 29.17 1.93 -14.11
CA GLU A 326 30.50 2.42 -13.76
C GLU A 326 30.61 2.59 -12.24
N THR A 327 31.34 1.69 -11.59
CA THR A 327 31.65 1.80 -10.16
C THR A 327 32.84 2.73 -9.95
N ARG A 328 32.78 3.58 -8.93
CA ARG A 328 33.85 4.53 -8.58
C ARG A 328 34.27 4.31 -7.14
N ALA A 329 35.56 4.50 -6.85
CA ALA A 329 36.07 4.44 -5.48
C ALA A 329 35.57 5.64 -4.66
N ASN A 330 35.48 6.82 -5.29
CA ASN A 330 34.98 8.05 -4.70
C ASN A 330 34.00 8.73 -5.68
N GLY A 331 33.01 9.41 -5.14
CA GLY A 331 32.05 10.21 -5.91
C GLY A 331 31.65 11.47 -5.14
N PHE A 332 31.17 12.48 -5.87
CA PHE A 332 30.64 13.71 -5.28
C PHE A 332 29.60 14.30 -6.22
N ILE A 333 28.41 14.61 -5.70
CA ILE A 333 27.33 15.27 -6.43
C ILE A 333 27.41 16.77 -6.11
N ALA A 334 28.04 17.53 -7.01
CA ALA A 334 28.34 18.95 -6.75
C ALA A 334 27.11 19.86 -6.74
N HIS A 335 26.12 19.55 -7.57
CA HIS A 335 24.87 20.30 -7.66
C HIS A 335 23.71 19.36 -7.42
N LEU A 336 23.17 19.40 -6.19
CA LEU A 336 22.00 18.63 -5.82
C LEU A 336 20.80 19.23 -6.56
N PRO A 337 20.10 18.45 -7.41
CA PRO A 337 18.83 18.88 -7.96
C PRO A 337 17.77 18.96 -6.85
N PRO A 338 16.55 19.45 -7.15
CA PRO A 338 15.48 19.48 -6.16
C PRO A 338 15.31 18.13 -5.47
N GLU A 339 15.23 18.18 -4.14
CA GLU A 339 14.93 17.00 -3.33
C GLU A 339 13.56 16.48 -3.74
N LEU A 340 13.49 15.18 -3.98
CA LEU A 340 12.23 14.49 -4.14
C LEU A 340 11.55 14.49 -2.78
N ALA A 341 10.51 15.31 -2.64
CA ALA A 341 9.65 15.35 -1.47
C ALA A 341 8.88 14.03 -1.36
N LEU A 342 9.55 13.01 -0.85
CA LEU A 342 8.91 11.77 -0.46
C LEU A 342 8.07 12.08 0.78
N PRO A 343 6.81 11.61 0.84
CA PRO A 343 6.08 11.62 2.10
C PRO A 343 6.98 10.90 3.08
N ALA A 344 7.32 11.60 4.17
CA ALA A 344 8.28 11.06 5.09
C ALA A 344 7.83 9.64 5.46
N ALA A 345 8.73 8.67 5.32
CA ALA A 345 8.67 7.45 6.10
C ALA A 345 8.98 7.83 7.57
N THR A 346 8.33 8.89 8.07
CA THR A 346 8.25 9.18 9.49
C THR A 346 7.65 7.93 10.10
N SER A 347 8.51 7.21 10.79
CA SER A 347 8.39 6.65 12.14
C SER A 347 7.27 7.19 13.03
N ARG A 348 6.08 7.44 12.47
CA ARG A 348 4.85 7.43 13.24
C ARG A 348 4.66 5.99 13.69
N PRO A 349 4.33 5.75 14.97
CA PRO A 349 4.07 4.41 15.45
C PRO A 349 3.04 3.76 14.53
N THR A 350 3.36 2.57 14.05
CA THR A 350 2.42 1.69 13.38
C THR A 350 1.19 1.59 14.28
N GLU A 351 0.06 2.10 13.80
CA GLU A 351 -1.20 1.96 14.52
C GLU A 351 -1.50 0.47 14.70
N SER A 352 -2.16 0.11 15.79
CA SER A 352 -2.61 -1.28 15.95
C SER A 352 -3.75 -1.55 14.97
N SER A 353 -3.63 -2.61 14.16
CA SER A 353 -4.70 -3.08 13.27
C SER A 353 -5.99 -3.31 14.06
N ALA A 354 -5.90 -3.92 15.24
CA ALA A 354 -7.05 -4.11 16.13
C ALA A 354 -7.69 -2.79 16.58
N ALA A 355 -6.89 -1.78 16.93
CA ALA A 355 -7.41 -0.48 17.34
C ALA A 355 -8.10 0.28 16.19
N LEU A 356 -7.61 0.13 14.96
CA LEU A 356 -8.28 0.68 13.77
C LEU A 356 -9.52 -0.13 13.39
N TYR A 357 -9.49 -1.44 13.60
CA TYR A 357 -10.65 -2.31 13.40
C TYR A 357 -11.81 -1.94 14.32
N ASP A 358 -11.54 -1.67 15.59
CA ASP A 358 -12.53 -1.16 16.55
C ASP A 358 -13.10 0.21 16.14
N GLN A 359 -12.39 0.94 15.27
CA GLN A 359 -12.84 2.19 14.66
C GLN A 359 -13.54 2.00 13.31
N GLY A 360 -13.76 0.76 12.86
CA GLY A 360 -14.46 0.43 11.61
C GLY A 360 -13.58 0.39 10.36
N TRP A 361 -12.25 0.39 10.50
CA TRP A 361 -11.32 0.14 9.39
C TRP A 361 -11.09 -1.36 9.19
N THR A 362 -10.79 -1.83 7.98
CA THR A 362 -10.66 -3.28 7.73
C THR A 362 -9.26 -3.80 7.98
N CYS A 363 -8.24 -3.13 7.42
CA CYS A 363 -6.80 -3.31 7.69
C CYS A 363 -6.36 -4.67 8.29
N PRO A 364 -6.52 -5.80 7.57
CA PRO A 364 -6.15 -7.11 8.09
C PRO A 364 -4.63 -7.23 8.29
N ASP A 365 -4.16 -8.12 9.16
CA ASP A 365 -2.71 -8.31 9.36
C ASP A 365 -2.02 -9.05 8.19
N ARG A 366 -2.81 -9.74 7.35
CA ARG A 366 -2.31 -10.52 6.22
C ARG A 366 -3.24 -10.44 5.02
N LEU A 367 -2.65 -10.52 3.84
CA LEU A 367 -3.36 -10.68 2.57
C LEU A 367 -2.90 -11.98 1.87
N PRO A 368 -3.71 -12.53 0.93
CA PRO A 368 -3.33 -13.71 0.17
C PRO A 368 -2.01 -13.53 -0.57
N GLY A 369 -1.31 -14.63 -0.86
CA GLY A 369 -0.01 -14.55 -1.50
C GLY A 369 1.14 -14.25 -0.55
N GLY A 370 0.96 -14.45 0.78
CA GLY A 370 2.04 -14.32 1.76
C GLY A 370 2.34 -12.89 2.21
N PHE A 371 1.51 -11.93 1.80
CA PHE A 371 1.63 -10.54 2.20
C PHE A 371 1.34 -10.39 3.69
N SER A 372 2.27 -9.77 4.41
CA SER A 372 2.14 -9.40 5.81
C SER A 372 2.10 -7.88 5.93
N LEU A 373 1.28 -7.36 6.84
CA LEU A 373 1.22 -5.93 7.15
C LEU A 373 2.58 -5.47 7.71
N THR A 374 3.23 -4.53 7.03
CA THR A 374 4.53 -3.96 7.42
C THR A 374 4.40 -2.57 8.02
N SER A 375 3.39 -1.80 7.60
CA SER A 375 3.15 -0.45 8.10
C SER A 375 1.67 -0.11 8.06
N LEU A 376 1.22 0.64 9.06
CA LEU A 376 -0.16 1.08 9.19
C LEU A 376 -0.15 2.52 9.70
N GLN A 377 -0.70 3.43 8.90
CA GLN A 377 -0.58 4.87 9.12
C GLN A 377 -1.88 5.59 8.85
N ARG A 378 -2.24 6.53 9.73
CA ARG A 378 -3.35 7.45 9.51
C ARG A 378 -2.81 8.74 8.86
N LEU A 379 -3.30 9.05 7.67
CA LEU A 379 -2.88 10.20 6.87
C LEU A 379 -3.91 11.31 6.99
N GLN A 380 -3.69 12.25 7.91
CA GLN A 380 -4.61 13.38 8.16
C GLN A 380 -4.53 14.50 7.11
N SER A 381 -3.47 14.54 6.29
CA SER A 381 -3.24 15.63 5.34
C SER A 381 -4.21 15.63 4.15
N HIS A 382 -5.00 14.56 3.97
CA HIS A 382 -5.86 14.35 2.80
C HIS A 382 -7.25 13.82 3.18
N GLY A 383 -7.73 14.20 4.37
CA GLY A 383 -8.93 13.65 5.00
C GLY A 383 -8.58 12.58 6.03
N ASP A 384 -9.59 11.82 6.47
CA ASP A 384 -9.38 10.69 7.37
C ASP A 384 -9.10 9.43 6.54
N VAL A 385 -7.82 9.23 6.18
CA VAL A 385 -7.37 8.09 5.37
C VAL A 385 -6.49 7.18 6.21
N VAL A 386 -6.72 5.88 6.12
CA VAL A 386 -5.80 4.86 6.65
C VAL A 386 -5.03 4.24 5.49
N ARG A 387 -3.70 4.22 5.60
CA ARG A 387 -2.80 3.51 4.69
C ARG A 387 -2.25 2.27 5.37
N ALA A 388 -2.60 1.11 4.85
CA ALA A 388 -2.02 -0.17 5.21
C ALA A 388 -1.06 -0.64 4.11
N THR A 389 0.21 -0.80 4.45
CA THR A 389 1.24 -1.31 3.54
C THR A 389 1.58 -2.75 3.89
N TYR A 390 1.62 -3.59 2.88
CA TYR A 390 1.91 -5.01 2.98
C TYR A 390 3.05 -5.39 2.07
N SER A 391 3.84 -6.38 2.48
CA SER A 391 4.82 -7.01 1.61
C SER A 391 4.88 -8.51 1.82
N ASP A 392 5.20 -9.24 0.75
CA ASP A 392 5.63 -10.63 0.78
C ASP A 392 7.16 -10.77 0.65
N GLY A 393 7.88 -9.65 0.66
CA GLY A 393 9.33 -9.54 0.45
C GLY A 393 9.76 -9.37 -1.01
N LEU A 394 8.90 -9.72 -1.97
CA LEU A 394 9.17 -9.56 -3.41
C LEU A 394 8.41 -8.39 -4.04
N SER A 395 7.19 -8.16 -3.56
CA SER A 395 6.22 -7.18 -4.00
C SER A 395 5.61 -6.45 -2.80
N THR A 396 5.02 -5.30 -3.08
CA THR A 396 4.36 -4.43 -2.11
C THR A 396 2.93 -4.12 -2.53
N VAL A 397 2.04 -4.05 -1.56
CA VAL A 397 0.66 -3.56 -1.71
C VAL A 397 0.45 -2.42 -0.72
N SER A 398 -0.01 -1.27 -1.19
CA SER A 398 -0.57 -0.23 -0.30
C SER A 398 -2.07 -0.15 -0.51
N VAL A 399 -2.83 -0.34 0.56
CA VAL A 399 -4.28 -0.17 0.62
C VAL A 399 -4.57 1.14 1.33
N PHE A 400 -5.29 2.03 0.67
CA PHE A 400 -5.78 3.28 1.21
C PHE A 400 -7.28 3.14 1.43
N GLU A 401 -7.71 3.27 2.68
CA GLU A 401 -9.11 3.24 3.09
C GLU A 401 -9.53 4.69 3.40
N GLN A 402 -10.50 5.21 2.67
CA GLN A 402 -11.04 6.56 2.87
C GLN A 402 -12.55 6.49 3.05
N ARG A 403 -13.06 7.06 4.15
CA ARG A 403 -14.51 7.12 4.40
C ARG A 403 -15.18 8.06 3.38
N GLY A 404 -16.22 7.58 2.72
CA GLY A 404 -16.84 8.28 1.60
C GLY A 404 -17.66 7.37 0.70
N THR A 405 -18.43 7.99 -0.18
CA THR A 405 -18.90 7.34 -1.41
C THR A 405 -18.00 7.74 -2.57
N LEU A 406 -17.72 6.84 -3.50
CA LEU A 406 -16.79 7.09 -4.59
C LEU A 406 -17.36 8.09 -5.61
N ASP A 407 -16.67 9.23 -5.78
CA ASP A 407 -16.81 10.07 -6.97
C ASP A 407 -15.86 9.57 -8.08
N ALA A 408 -16.43 8.80 -9.00
CA ALA A 408 -15.70 8.20 -10.11
C ALA A 408 -15.43 9.16 -11.29
N SER A 409 -15.82 10.44 -11.21
CA SER A 409 -15.67 11.39 -12.32
C SER A 409 -14.21 11.60 -12.76
N GLY A 410 -13.25 11.45 -11.84
CA GLY A 410 -11.80 11.52 -12.11
C GLY A 410 -11.17 10.23 -12.64
N LEU A 411 -11.91 9.12 -12.78
CA LEU A 411 -11.38 7.80 -13.14
C LEU A 411 -11.59 7.46 -14.62
N GLY A 412 -11.63 8.46 -15.50
CA GLY A 412 -11.93 8.27 -16.93
C GLY A 412 -10.94 7.37 -17.68
N ASP A 413 -9.67 7.36 -17.25
CA ASP A 413 -8.60 6.54 -17.85
C ASP A 413 -8.57 5.11 -17.29
N PHE A 414 -9.40 4.79 -16.30
CA PHE A 414 -9.44 3.47 -15.68
C PHE A 414 -10.37 2.54 -16.45
N SER A 415 -9.91 1.29 -16.63
CA SER A 415 -10.77 0.22 -17.14
C SER A 415 -11.81 -0.14 -16.09
N ARG A 416 -13.09 -0.03 -16.45
CA ARG A 416 -14.21 -0.42 -15.60
C ARG A 416 -14.42 -1.94 -15.69
N GLN A 417 -14.35 -2.63 -14.56
CA GLN A 417 -14.56 -4.07 -14.45
C GLN A 417 -15.72 -4.36 -13.47
N GLU A 418 -16.63 -5.25 -13.86
CA GLU A 418 -17.68 -5.73 -12.97
C GLU A 418 -17.08 -6.72 -11.95
N TRP A 419 -17.41 -6.55 -10.67
CA TRP A 419 -16.89 -7.39 -9.59
C TRP A 419 -18.00 -7.71 -8.59
N GLY A 420 -18.63 -8.87 -8.75
CA GLY A 420 -19.84 -9.19 -8.00
C GLY A 420 -20.95 -8.19 -8.29
N ASP A 421 -21.51 -7.56 -7.25
CA ASP A 421 -22.52 -6.50 -7.37
C ASP A 421 -21.91 -5.09 -7.46
N GLY A 422 -20.57 -4.99 -7.44
CA GLY A 422 -19.82 -3.73 -7.43
C GLY A 422 -19.06 -3.47 -8.73
N VAL A 423 -18.42 -2.30 -8.79
CA VAL A 423 -17.61 -1.86 -9.92
C VAL A 423 -16.19 -1.56 -9.43
N LEU A 424 -15.21 -2.19 -10.08
CA LEU A 424 -13.80 -1.93 -9.87
C LEU A 424 -13.25 -1.09 -11.02
N HIS A 425 -12.63 0.04 -10.70
CA HIS A 425 -11.89 0.86 -11.64
C HIS A 425 -10.41 0.48 -11.58
N VAL A 426 -9.83 -0.02 -12.67
CA VAL A 426 -8.45 -0.52 -12.70
C VAL A 426 -7.61 0.22 -13.74
N LEU A 427 -6.49 0.78 -13.32
CA LEU A 427 -5.42 1.26 -14.17
C LEU A 427 -4.25 0.29 -14.07
N ARG A 428 -4.02 -0.49 -15.13
CA ARG A 428 -2.88 -1.42 -15.20
C ARG A 428 -1.62 -0.67 -15.61
N GLY A 429 -0.48 -1.16 -15.14
CA GLY A 429 0.82 -0.59 -15.44
C GLY A 429 1.79 -0.74 -14.28
N LEU A 430 2.67 0.25 -14.14
CA LEU A 430 3.71 0.29 -13.13
C LEU A 430 3.61 1.53 -12.24
N PRO A 431 2.96 1.44 -11.06
CA PRO A 431 2.26 0.28 -10.48
C PRO A 431 0.85 0.06 -11.06
N THR A 432 0.21 -1.06 -10.71
CA THR A 432 -1.23 -1.25 -10.93
C THR A 432 -2.01 -0.53 -9.83
N VAL A 433 -3.07 0.17 -10.22
CA VAL A 433 -3.98 0.87 -9.31
C VAL A 433 -5.40 0.33 -9.48
N ALA A 434 -6.09 0.09 -8.38
CA ALA A 434 -7.49 -0.30 -8.37
C ALA A 434 -8.28 0.55 -7.36
N VAL A 435 -9.44 1.04 -7.75
CA VAL A 435 -10.32 1.89 -6.94
C VAL A 435 -11.74 1.34 -6.97
N TRP A 436 -12.35 1.20 -5.79
CA TRP A 436 -13.76 0.83 -5.66
C TRP A 436 -14.34 1.33 -4.34
N GLU A 437 -15.66 1.29 -4.25
CA GLU A 437 -16.40 1.53 -3.03
C GLU A 437 -16.86 0.18 -2.44
N SER A 438 -16.72 0.03 -1.13
CA SER A 438 -17.40 -1.02 -0.38
C SER A 438 -17.96 -0.42 0.90
N GLN A 439 -19.28 -0.53 1.08
CA GLN A 439 -20.03 0.15 2.14
C GLN A 439 -19.84 1.67 2.13
N ASP A 440 -19.25 2.25 3.17
CA ASP A 440 -18.95 3.67 3.34
C ASP A 440 -17.44 3.96 3.21
N ILE A 441 -16.67 3.03 2.63
CA ILE A 441 -15.23 3.15 2.42
C ILE A 441 -14.90 3.06 0.94
N VAL A 442 -14.20 4.06 0.44
CA VAL A 442 -13.49 4.04 -0.84
C VAL A 442 -12.12 3.42 -0.61
N TYR A 443 -11.89 2.30 -1.28
CA TYR A 443 -10.61 1.61 -1.32
C TYR A 443 -9.81 2.08 -2.53
N THR A 444 -8.55 2.45 -2.31
CA THR A 444 -7.56 2.56 -3.39
C THR A 444 -6.41 1.61 -3.09
N VAL A 445 -6.15 0.68 -4.00
CA VAL A 445 -5.02 -0.25 -3.91
C VAL A 445 -3.99 0.11 -4.96
N VAL A 446 -2.74 0.26 -4.52
CA VAL A 446 -1.58 0.47 -5.38
C VAL A 446 -0.59 -0.69 -5.15
N THR A 447 -0.18 -1.36 -6.21
CA THR A 447 0.64 -2.58 -6.10
C THR A 447 1.58 -2.79 -7.28
N ASP A 448 2.77 -3.33 -7.00
CA ASP A 448 3.71 -3.86 -8.00
C ASP A 448 3.66 -5.39 -8.11
N ALA A 449 2.72 -6.03 -7.41
CA ALA A 449 2.52 -7.46 -7.44
C ALA A 449 2.13 -7.96 -8.84
N PRO A 450 2.60 -9.16 -9.23
CA PRO A 450 2.18 -9.81 -10.47
C PRO A 450 0.64 -9.87 -10.62
N PRO A 451 0.09 -9.82 -11.84
CA PRO A 451 -1.35 -9.74 -12.08
C PRO A 451 -2.17 -10.79 -11.33
N THR A 452 -1.74 -12.06 -11.27
CA THR A 452 -2.44 -13.09 -10.48
C THR A 452 -2.53 -12.80 -8.99
N THR A 453 -1.44 -12.28 -8.45
CA THR A 453 -1.32 -11.97 -7.04
C THR A 453 -2.12 -10.71 -6.73
N ALA A 454 -2.05 -9.69 -7.57
CA ALA A 454 -2.90 -8.50 -7.46
C ALA A 454 -4.40 -8.86 -7.47
N THR A 455 -4.86 -9.71 -8.39
CA THR A 455 -6.27 -10.16 -8.40
C THR A 455 -6.66 -10.89 -7.12
N ARG A 456 -5.79 -11.75 -6.56
CA ARG A 456 -6.05 -12.44 -5.28
C ARG A 456 -6.12 -11.48 -4.10
N VAL A 457 -5.24 -10.47 -4.08
CA VAL A 457 -5.24 -9.42 -3.06
C VAL A 457 -6.54 -8.62 -3.12
N LEU A 458 -6.92 -8.14 -4.31
CA LEU A 458 -8.17 -7.41 -4.50
C LEU A 458 -9.37 -8.24 -4.06
N ALA A 459 -9.41 -9.54 -4.40
CA ALA A 459 -10.49 -10.45 -4.02
C ALA A 459 -10.64 -10.67 -2.50
N ALA A 460 -9.59 -10.44 -1.71
CA ALA A 460 -9.63 -10.63 -0.26
C ALA A 460 -10.07 -9.38 0.52
N LEU A 461 -10.12 -8.23 -0.14
CA LEU A 461 -10.61 -6.99 0.46
C LEU A 461 -12.14 -6.91 0.33
N PRO A 462 -12.84 -6.08 1.15
CA PRO A 462 -14.29 -5.97 1.11
C PRO A 462 -14.82 -5.45 -0.24
N HIS A 463 -15.93 -6.04 -0.72
CA HIS A 463 -16.64 -5.68 -1.97
C HIS A 463 -18.16 -5.55 -1.75
N GLN A 464 -18.58 -5.25 -0.53
CA GLN A 464 -19.99 -5.23 -0.20
C GLN A 464 -20.62 -3.95 -0.73
N PRO A 465 -21.77 -4.01 -1.42
CA PRO A 465 -22.43 -2.80 -1.89
C PRO A 465 -22.80 -1.91 -0.69
N GLY A 466 -22.76 -0.59 -0.91
CA GLY A 466 -23.32 0.40 0.02
C GLY A 466 -24.73 -0.02 0.44
N ALA A 467 -25.04 0.05 1.73
CA ALA A 467 -26.38 -0.25 2.22
C ALA A 467 -27.37 0.78 1.66
N GLU A 468 -28.06 0.45 0.57
CA GLU A 468 -29.26 1.17 0.15
C GLU A 468 -30.25 1.14 1.34
N PRO A 469 -30.68 2.28 1.88
CA PRO A 469 -31.64 2.28 2.97
C PRO A 469 -32.91 1.57 2.49
N GLY A 470 -33.24 0.44 3.10
CA GLY A 470 -34.40 -0.36 2.72
C GLY A 470 -35.67 0.49 2.72
N MET A 471 -36.59 0.21 1.79
CA MET A 471 -37.85 0.96 1.60
C MET A 471 -38.61 1.21 2.90
N SER A 472 -38.61 0.26 3.85
CA SER A 472 -39.23 0.42 5.16
C SER A 472 -38.52 1.44 6.07
N SER A 473 -37.19 1.52 6.02
CA SER A 473 -36.41 2.52 6.76
C SER A 473 -36.67 3.93 6.21
N ARG A 474 -36.79 4.07 4.89
CA ARG A 474 -37.13 5.32 4.20
C ARG A 474 -38.53 5.79 4.57
N VAL A 475 -39.51 4.89 4.52
CA VAL A 475 -40.89 5.21 4.92
C VAL A 475 -40.97 5.57 6.41
N GLY A 476 -40.24 4.85 7.28
CA GLY A 476 -40.18 5.15 8.72
C GLY A 476 -39.61 6.54 9.02
N ALA A 477 -38.43 6.86 8.47
CA ALA A 477 -37.80 8.17 8.62
C ALA A 477 -38.66 9.30 8.03
N GLY A 478 -39.34 9.04 6.91
CA GLY A 478 -40.26 10.00 6.31
C GLY A 478 -41.51 10.25 7.15
N LEU A 479 -42.06 9.22 7.78
CA LEU A 479 -43.21 9.35 8.70
C LEU A 479 -42.83 10.13 9.96
N GLU A 480 -41.62 9.94 10.51
CA GLU A 480 -41.13 10.73 11.65
C GLU A 480 -40.99 12.21 11.30
N ARG A 481 -40.40 12.55 10.14
CA ARG A 481 -40.27 13.95 9.68
C ARG A 481 -41.62 14.58 9.38
N ILE A 482 -42.55 13.85 8.76
CA ILE A 482 -43.91 14.35 8.53
C ILE A 482 -44.62 14.56 9.88
N GLY A 483 -44.39 13.68 10.86
CA GLY A 483 -44.90 13.80 12.21
C GLY A 483 -44.39 15.04 12.95
N SER A 484 -43.09 15.38 12.82
CA SER A 484 -42.50 16.56 13.47
C SER A 484 -43.05 17.89 12.92
N PHE A 485 -43.52 17.94 11.67
CA PHE A 485 -44.20 19.13 11.12
C PHE A 485 -45.65 19.27 11.60
N VAL A 486 -46.26 18.18 12.05
CA VAL A 486 -47.68 18.14 12.46
C VAL A 486 -47.84 18.38 13.97
N ASN A 487 -46.75 18.34 14.76
CA ASN A 487 -46.78 18.62 16.19
C ASN A 487 -45.56 19.46 16.66
N PRO A 488 -45.63 20.81 16.58
CA PRO A 488 -44.59 21.69 17.09
C PRO A 488 -44.84 22.04 18.57
N VAL A 489 -44.44 21.16 19.47
CA VAL A 489 -44.26 21.38 20.92
C VAL A 489 -43.46 20.17 21.42
N ASP A 490 -42.26 20.30 21.96
CA ASP A 490 -41.69 21.39 22.78
C ASP A 490 -40.64 22.28 22.11
#